data_AF-A0A946TRK3-F1
#
_entry.id   AF-A0A946TRK3-F1
#
_cell.length_a   1.000
_cell.length_b   1.000
_cell.length_c   1.000
_cell.angle_alpha   90.00
_cell.angle_beta   90.00
_cell.angle_gamma   90.00
#
_symmetry.space_group_name_H-M   'P 1'
#
loop_
_entity.id
_entity.type
_entity.pdbx_description
1 polymer ?
#
loop_
_entity_poly.entity_id
_entity_poly.type
_entity_poly.pdbx_seq_one_letter_code
_entity_poly.pdbx_strand_id
1 'polypeptide(L)'
;MNSSDLQKLSEATGISGEEIAALDAKIEEAVITEVDIFSLRAERDAILIRFLADDDFALYEPELFEQFKLASVHAVFIERAKHAIERLGGEVTIAYMESGHYETWLGVNDFDDNRELRIAWARQQIRGLSN
;
A
#
# COMPACT_ATOMS: atom_id res chain seq x y z
N MET A 1 0.78 11.31 -6.82
CA MET A 1 2.02 12.08 -7.03
C MET A 1 2.53 11.83 -8.44
N ASN A 2 2.69 12.89 -9.23
CA ASN A 2 3.31 12.84 -10.55
C ASN A 2 4.84 13.00 -10.42
N SER A 3 5.61 12.82 -11.50
CA SER A 3 7.07 12.99 -11.53
C SER A 3 7.54 14.31 -10.88
N SER A 4 6.69 15.34 -10.89
CA SER A 4 6.93 16.64 -10.26
C SER A 4 7.00 16.58 -8.72
N ASP A 5 6.25 15.70 -8.06
CA ASP A 5 6.22 15.63 -6.60
C ASP A 5 7.45 14.90 -6.02
N LEU A 6 7.99 13.92 -6.74
CA LEU A 6 9.27 13.29 -6.40
C LEU A 6 10.45 14.25 -6.62
N GLN A 7 10.36 15.12 -7.62
CA GLN A 7 11.36 16.15 -7.89
C GLN A 7 11.39 17.21 -6.77
N LYS A 8 10.23 17.62 -6.25
CA LYS A 8 10.13 18.50 -5.08
C LYS A 8 10.71 17.88 -3.81
N LEU A 9 10.54 16.57 -3.61
CA LEU A 9 11.16 15.84 -2.51
C LEU A 9 12.69 15.87 -2.60
N SER A 10 13.27 15.70 -3.79
CA SER A 10 14.71 15.81 -4.02
C SER A 10 15.26 17.22 -3.75
N GLU A 11 14.59 18.26 -4.24
CA GLU A 11 14.98 19.65 -3.99
C GLU A 11 14.94 20.00 -2.49
N ALA A 12 14.01 19.40 -1.73
CA ALA A 12 13.86 19.63 -0.29
C ALA A 12 14.82 18.81 0.59
N THR A 13 15.35 17.69 0.09
CA THR A 13 16.09 16.70 0.91
C THR A 13 17.56 16.51 0.49
N GLY A 14 17.97 17.07 -0.65
CA GLY A 14 19.35 16.91 -1.16
C GLY A 14 19.60 15.56 -1.83
N ILE A 15 18.55 14.78 -2.09
CA ILE A 15 18.60 13.50 -2.82
C ILE A 15 18.88 13.79 -4.29
N SER A 16 19.82 13.07 -4.90
CA SER A 16 20.20 13.21 -6.30
C SER A 16 19.11 12.71 -7.27
N GLY A 17 19.13 13.21 -8.51
CA GLY A 17 18.19 12.74 -9.55
C GLY A 17 18.29 11.23 -9.84
N GLU A 18 19.49 10.65 -9.68
CA GLU A 18 19.71 9.20 -9.83
C GLU A 18 19.03 8.40 -8.73
N GLU A 19 19.08 8.88 -7.48
CA GLU A 19 18.40 8.24 -6.34
C GLU A 19 16.87 8.31 -6.46
N ILE A 20 16.33 9.41 -7.01
CA ILE A 20 14.89 9.49 -7.33
C ILE A 20 14.52 8.47 -8.39
N ALA A 21 15.29 8.40 -9.48
CA ALA A 21 15.00 7.48 -10.58
C ALA A 21 15.06 6.01 -10.12
N ALA A 22 16.03 5.68 -9.25
CA ALA A 22 16.12 4.35 -8.64
C ALA A 22 14.92 4.04 -7.74
N LEU A 23 14.43 5.01 -6.96
CA LEU A 23 13.23 4.84 -6.14
C LEU A 23 11.97 4.68 -7.01
N ASP A 24 11.86 5.46 -8.09
CA ASP A 24 10.74 5.40 -9.02
C ASP A 24 10.65 4.02 -9.69
N ALA A 25 11.80 3.47 -10.12
CA ALA A 25 11.88 2.13 -10.70
C ALA A 25 11.44 1.04 -9.70
N LYS A 26 11.82 1.14 -8.43
CA LYS A 26 11.36 0.21 -7.37
C LYS A 26 9.85 0.29 -7.15
N ILE A 27 9.30 1.50 -7.17
CA ILE A 27 7.84 1.70 -7.08
C ILE A 27 7.16 1.06 -8.28
N GLU A 28 7.68 1.25 -9.49
CA GLU A 28 7.11 0.67 -10.71
C GLU A 28 7.13 -0.87 -10.69
N GLU A 29 8.23 -1.47 -10.26
CA GLU A 29 8.35 -2.93 -10.10
C GLU A 29 7.32 -3.48 -9.09
N ALA A 30 7.15 -2.81 -7.96
CA ALA A 30 6.14 -3.17 -6.97
C ALA A 30 4.71 -3.02 -7.52
N VAL A 31 4.44 -1.96 -8.30
CA VAL A 31 3.13 -1.76 -8.96
C VAL A 31 2.84 -2.89 -9.94
N ILE A 32 3.81 -3.30 -10.75
CA ILE A 32 3.67 -4.42 -11.69
C ILE A 32 3.33 -5.70 -10.92
N THR A 33 4.07 -5.98 -9.85
CA THR A 33 3.82 -7.15 -8.99
C THR A 33 2.39 -7.15 -8.43
N GLU A 34 1.91 -6.00 -7.95
CA GLU A 34 0.55 -5.88 -7.42
C GLU A 34 -0.52 -6.07 -8.50
N VAL A 35 -0.27 -5.55 -9.69
CA VAL A 35 -1.16 -5.70 -10.86
C VAL A 35 -1.20 -7.15 -11.34
N ASP A 36 -0.07 -7.86 -11.31
CA ASP A 36 0.00 -9.29 -11.65
C ASP A 36 -0.79 -10.10 -10.62
N ILE A 37 -0.61 -9.83 -9.32
CA ILE A 37 -1.39 -10.45 -8.25
C ILE A 37 -2.89 -10.21 -8.46
N PHE A 38 -3.30 -8.98 -8.78
CA PHE A 38 -4.69 -8.65 -9.09
C PHE A 38 -5.20 -9.43 -10.31
N SER A 39 -4.42 -9.47 -11.39
CA SER A 39 -4.82 -10.09 -12.66
C SER A 39 -4.98 -11.61 -12.57
N LEU A 40 -4.30 -12.24 -11.62
CA LEU A 40 -4.43 -13.68 -11.33
C LEU A 40 -5.67 -14.02 -10.50
N ARG A 41 -6.34 -13.03 -9.89
CA ARG A 41 -7.55 -13.26 -9.09
C ARG A 41 -8.79 -13.33 -10.00
N ALA A 42 -9.79 -14.10 -9.56
CA ALA A 42 -11.09 -14.16 -10.22
C ALA A 42 -11.98 -12.94 -9.89
N GLU A 43 -11.73 -12.30 -8.75
CA GLU A 43 -12.45 -11.13 -8.25
C GLU A 43 -12.04 -9.86 -8.99
N ARG A 44 -12.99 -8.93 -9.20
CA ARG A 44 -12.73 -7.63 -9.84
C ARG A 44 -12.61 -6.49 -8.84
N ASP A 45 -12.94 -6.73 -7.58
CA ASP A 45 -12.68 -5.83 -6.47
C ASP A 45 -11.28 -6.09 -5.89
N ALA A 46 -10.59 -5.01 -5.53
CA ALA A 46 -9.32 -5.04 -4.82
C ALA A 46 -9.36 -4.11 -3.62
N ILE A 47 -8.77 -4.55 -2.51
CA ILE A 47 -8.53 -3.72 -1.33
C ILE A 47 -7.03 -3.53 -1.20
N LEU A 48 -6.59 -2.29 -1.22
CA LEU A 48 -5.20 -1.90 -0.98
C LEU A 48 -5.10 -1.29 0.42
N ILE A 49 -4.22 -1.83 1.26
CA ILE A 49 -3.97 -1.31 2.60
C ILE A 49 -2.99 -0.16 2.53
N ARG A 50 -3.30 0.98 3.17
CA ARG A 50 -2.43 2.15 3.24
C ARG A 50 -2.00 2.42 4.68
N PHE A 51 -0.69 2.40 4.92
CA PHE A 51 -0.10 2.81 6.18
C PHE A 51 0.06 4.34 6.25
N LEU A 52 -0.23 4.92 7.42
CA LEU A 52 -0.09 6.35 7.68
C LEU A 52 1.22 6.70 8.41
N ALA A 53 1.75 5.76 9.19
CA ALA A 53 2.98 5.91 9.95
C ALA A 53 4.06 4.94 9.45
N ASP A 54 5.32 5.37 9.53
CA ASP A 54 6.48 4.57 9.15
C ASP A 54 6.61 3.32 10.03
N ASP A 55 6.30 3.43 11.32
CA ASP A 55 6.36 2.32 12.28
C ASP A 55 5.39 1.19 11.90
N ASP A 56 4.13 1.52 11.58
CA ASP A 56 3.15 0.52 11.11
C ASP A 56 3.59 -0.09 9.78
N PHE A 57 4.12 0.71 8.86
CA PHE A 57 4.59 0.20 7.57
C PHE A 57 5.77 -0.77 7.74
N ALA A 58 6.74 -0.41 8.60
CA ALA A 58 7.88 -1.26 8.91
C ALA A 58 7.48 -2.56 9.63
N LEU A 59 6.45 -2.49 10.48
CA LEU A 59 5.93 -3.64 11.22
C LEU A 59 5.24 -4.65 10.31
N TYR A 60 4.31 -4.20 9.47
CA TYR A 60 3.42 -5.10 8.72
C TYR A 60 3.94 -5.48 7.33
N GLU A 61 4.77 -4.66 6.70
CA GLU A 61 5.34 -4.91 5.36
C GLU A 61 6.87 -4.65 5.36
N PRO A 62 7.66 -5.39 6.15
CA PRO A 62 9.08 -5.09 6.38
C PRO A 62 9.92 -5.15 5.09
N GLU A 63 9.62 -6.05 4.17
CA GLU A 63 10.34 -6.18 2.89
C GLU A 63 10.10 -4.98 1.97
N LEU A 64 8.85 -4.50 1.91
CA LEU A 64 8.49 -3.32 1.13
C LEU A 64 9.00 -2.04 1.80
N PHE A 65 8.97 -2.00 3.14
CA PHE A 65 9.59 -0.93 3.92
C PHE A 65 11.10 -0.86 3.68
N GLU A 66 11.79 -1.99 3.55
CA GLU A 66 13.23 -1.98 3.26
C GLU A 66 13.54 -1.23 1.96
N GLN A 67 12.65 -1.33 0.97
CA GLN A 67 12.82 -0.69 -0.33
C GLN A 67 12.38 0.78 -0.31
N PHE A 68 11.26 1.09 0.34
CA PHE A 68 10.60 2.39 0.27
C PHE A 68 10.97 3.33 1.42
N LYS A 69 11.34 2.78 2.58
CA LYS A 69 11.73 3.43 3.84
C LYS A 69 10.70 4.36 4.49
N LEU A 70 9.69 4.83 3.76
CA LEU A 70 8.73 5.82 4.21
C LEU A 70 7.31 5.43 3.79
N ALA A 71 6.35 5.60 4.70
CA ALA A 71 4.93 5.42 4.45
C ALA A 71 4.40 6.39 3.38
N SER A 72 5.04 7.56 3.24
CA SER A 72 4.73 8.52 2.17
C SER A 72 5.09 7.97 0.77
N VAL A 73 6.20 7.24 0.63
CA VAL A 73 6.58 6.57 -0.61
C VAL A 73 5.64 5.38 -0.87
N HIS A 74 5.29 4.63 0.17
CA HIS A 74 4.26 3.60 0.08
C HIS A 74 2.92 4.16 -0.41
N ALA A 75 2.52 5.35 0.03
CA ALA A 75 1.30 5.99 -0.48
C ALA A 75 1.39 6.28 -2.00
N VAL A 76 2.56 6.64 -2.52
CA VAL A 76 2.78 6.79 -3.97
C VAL A 76 2.57 5.47 -4.69
N PHE A 77 3.14 4.38 -4.16
CA PHE A 77 2.94 3.03 -4.67
C PHE A 77 1.45 2.66 -4.70
N ILE A 78 0.71 2.85 -3.59
CA ILE A 78 -0.72 2.53 -3.48
C ILE A 78 -1.54 3.28 -4.53
N GLU A 79 -1.32 4.59 -4.71
CA GLU A 79 -2.05 5.37 -5.70
C GLU A 79 -1.75 4.90 -7.13
N ARG A 80 -0.49 4.56 -7.44
CA ARG A 80 -0.12 4.04 -8.77
C ARG A 80 -0.70 2.65 -9.03
N ALA A 81 -0.67 1.78 -8.03
CA ALA A 81 -1.29 0.45 -8.09
C ALA A 81 -2.80 0.56 -8.31
N LYS A 82 -3.48 1.42 -7.55
CA LYS A 82 -4.91 1.73 -7.73
C LYS A 82 -5.19 2.14 -9.18
N HIS A 83 -4.49 3.14 -9.69
CA HIS A 83 -4.69 3.61 -11.06
C HIS A 83 -4.38 2.55 -12.13
N ALA A 84 -3.41 1.68 -11.90
CA ALA A 84 -3.10 0.58 -12.81
C ALA A 84 -4.23 -0.46 -12.83
N ILE A 85 -4.73 -0.87 -11.66
CA ILE A 85 -5.83 -1.83 -11.52
C ILE A 85 -7.14 -1.27 -12.10
N GLU A 86 -7.47 -0.02 -11.81
CA GLU A 86 -8.68 0.64 -12.35
C GLU A 86 -8.67 0.71 -13.88
N ARG A 87 -7.49 0.91 -14.51
CA ARG A 87 -7.34 0.85 -15.98
C ARG A 87 -7.61 -0.52 -16.58
N LEU A 88 -7.47 -1.59 -15.79
CA LEU A 88 -7.81 -2.96 -16.19
C LEU A 88 -9.29 -3.31 -15.92
N GLY A 89 -10.09 -2.34 -15.49
CA GLY A 89 -11.50 -2.51 -15.15
C GLY A 89 -11.74 -3.10 -13.76
N GLY A 90 -10.74 -3.05 -12.87
CA GLY A 90 -10.92 -3.38 -11.45
C GLY A 90 -11.53 -2.23 -10.66
N GLU A 91 -12.19 -2.55 -9.56
CA GLU A 91 -12.68 -1.58 -8.58
C GLU A 91 -11.79 -1.62 -7.34
N VAL A 92 -11.14 -0.51 -7.01
CA VAL A 92 -10.15 -0.47 -5.92
C VAL A 92 -10.67 0.36 -4.75
N THR A 93 -10.66 -0.25 -3.57
CA THR A 93 -10.86 0.45 -2.30
C THR A 93 -9.53 0.58 -1.57
N ILE A 94 -9.20 1.79 -1.11
CA ILE A 94 -8.06 2.01 -0.22
C ILE A 94 -8.58 1.97 1.22
N ALA A 95 -8.02 1.07 2.04
CA ALA A 95 -8.29 0.99 3.46
C ALA A 95 -7.07 1.47 4.25
N TYR A 96 -7.28 2.36 5.21
CA TYR A 96 -6.21 2.84 6.08
C TYR A 96 -5.95 1.82 7.18
N MET A 97 -4.68 1.52 7.43
CA MET A 97 -4.31 0.67 8.56
C MET A 97 -4.50 1.45 9.86
N GLU A 98 -5.33 0.89 10.75
CA GLU A 98 -5.50 1.34 12.13
C GLU A 98 -4.98 0.22 13.05
N SER A 99 -3.67 0.22 13.30
CA SER A 99 -2.95 -0.88 13.96
C SER A 99 -3.57 -1.28 15.30
N GLY A 100 -3.97 -0.32 16.14
CA GLY A 100 -4.63 -0.64 17.42
C GLY A 100 -5.96 -1.40 17.28
N HIS A 101 -6.77 -1.07 16.27
CA HIS A 101 -8.01 -1.81 15.99
C HIS A 101 -7.75 -3.15 15.33
N TYR A 102 -6.75 -3.22 14.44
CA TYR A 102 -6.35 -4.46 13.80
C TYR A 102 -5.77 -5.47 14.80
N GLU A 103 -4.87 -5.05 15.69
CA GLU A 103 -4.28 -5.89 16.74
C GLU A 103 -5.32 -6.36 17.75
N THR A 104 -6.27 -5.51 18.11
CA THR A 104 -7.42 -5.92 18.95
C THR A 104 -8.24 -6.99 18.24
N TRP A 105 -8.50 -6.82 16.95
CA TRP A 105 -9.22 -7.81 16.15
C TRP A 105 -8.45 -9.14 16.02
N LEU A 106 -7.13 -9.11 15.83
CA LEU A 106 -6.29 -10.31 15.86
C LEU A 106 -6.38 -11.02 17.21
N GLY A 107 -6.22 -10.28 18.31
CA GLY A 107 -6.23 -10.85 19.66
C GLY A 107 -7.57 -11.46 20.07
N VAL A 108 -8.70 -10.87 19.67
CA VAL A 108 -10.04 -11.44 19.92
C VAL A 108 -10.25 -12.74 19.17
N ASN A 109 -9.64 -12.89 17.98
CA ASN A 109 -9.81 -14.06 17.12
C ASN A 109 -8.67 -15.09 17.25
N ASP A 110 -7.65 -14.82 18.09
CA ASP A 110 -6.46 -15.67 18.27
C ASP A 110 -5.72 -15.94 16.94
N PHE A 111 -5.53 -14.88 16.15
CA PHE A 111 -4.89 -14.94 14.84
C PHE A 111 -3.47 -14.35 14.85
N ASP A 112 -2.57 -15.00 14.11
CA ASP A 112 -1.26 -14.45 13.77
C ASP A 112 -1.36 -13.52 12.55
N ASP A 113 -0.68 -12.36 12.60
CA ASP A 113 -0.68 -11.39 11.51
C ASP A 113 -0.22 -11.99 10.16
N ASN A 114 -0.94 -11.63 9.10
CA ASN A 114 -0.51 -11.81 7.72
C ASN A 114 -1.32 -10.91 6.78
N ARG A 115 -0.84 -10.79 5.53
CA ARG A 115 -1.45 -9.93 4.51
C ARG A 115 -2.91 -10.26 4.20
N GLU A 116 -3.28 -11.54 4.15
CA GLU A 116 -4.66 -11.94 3.84
C GLU A 116 -5.61 -11.53 4.96
N LEU A 117 -5.18 -11.66 6.22
CA LEU A 117 -5.94 -11.22 7.39
C LEU A 117 -6.07 -9.70 7.46
N ARG A 118 -5.02 -8.95 7.10
CA ARG A 118 -5.11 -7.48 6.98
C ARG A 118 -6.20 -7.07 5.97
N ILE A 119 -6.26 -7.74 4.82
CA ILE A 119 -7.29 -7.51 3.80
C ILE A 119 -8.68 -7.92 4.32
N ALA A 120 -8.79 -9.06 5.00
CA ALA A 120 -10.05 -9.53 5.56
C ALA A 120 -10.60 -8.56 6.62
N TRP A 121 -9.74 -8.08 7.53
CA TRP A 121 -10.08 -7.05 8.50
C TRP A 121 -10.55 -5.76 7.82
N ALA A 122 -9.79 -5.25 6.84
CA ALA A 122 -10.16 -4.05 6.11
C ALA A 122 -11.53 -4.20 5.41
N ARG A 123 -11.79 -5.36 4.80
CA ARG A 123 -13.09 -5.69 4.17
C ARG A 123 -14.23 -5.66 5.20
N GLN A 124 -14.00 -6.10 6.43
CA GLN A 124 -15.00 -6.00 7.51
C GLN A 124 -15.26 -4.55 7.93
N GLN A 125 -14.21 -3.74 8.09
CA GLN A 125 -14.35 -2.32 8.45
C GLN A 125 -15.18 -1.54 7.42
N ILE A 126 -14.89 -1.73 6.13
CA ILE A 126 -15.61 -1.05 5.03
C ILE A 126 -17.11 -1.41 5.05
N ARG A 127 -17.44 -2.70 5.27
CA ARG A 127 -18.84 -3.15 5.38
C ARG A 127 -19.54 -2.59 6.61
N GLY A 128 -18.83 -2.47 7.74
CA GLY A 128 -19.36 -1.89 8.98
C GLY A 128 -19.70 -0.40 8.86
N LEU A 129 -19.00 0.33 8.00
CA LEU A 129 -19.24 1.76 7.71
C LEU A 129 -20.39 2.02 6.72
N SER A 130 -20.91 0.98 6.07
CA SER A 130 -21.95 1.10 5.04
C SER A 130 -23.39 0.99 5.59
N ASN A 131 -23.56 0.99 6.92
CA ASN A 131 -24.85 0.94 7.62
C ASN A 131 -25.23 2.28 8.26
#